data_AF-A0A9I9E1M0-F1
#
_entry.id   AF-A0A9I9E1M0-F1
#
_cell.length_a   1.000
_cell.length_b   1.000
_cell.length_c   1.000
_cell.angle_alpha   90.00
_cell.angle_beta   90.00
_cell.angle_gamma   90.00
#
_symmetry.space_group_name_H-M   'P 1'
#
loop_
_entity.id
_entity.type
_entity.pdbx_description
1 polymer ?
#
loop_
_entity_poly.entity_id
_entity_poly.type
_entity_poly.pdbx_seq_one_letter_code
_entity_poly.pdbx_strand_id
1 'polypeptide(L)'
;ESDGNGSSLQLYEKLSFSYPSLLQPLIHERDTHLAWSLKRSKAVNKSKRVVRVIGRGYMNGVIYAITSDQGNLRFRGLAGKKAREGNSNGFVSNLLKSLVRDTIIGIILWILYEQLKQ
;
A
#
# COMPACT_ATOMS: atom_id res chain seq x y z
N GLU A 1 28.43 20.22 -13.87
CA GLU A 1 27.96 18.92 -13.35
C GLU A 1 28.06 18.81 -11.83
N SER A 2 27.40 17.81 -11.26
CA SER A 2 27.06 17.60 -9.85
C SER A 2 28.21 17.09 -8.96
N ASP A 3 28.79 17.97 -8.13
CA ASP A 3 29.76 17.64 -7.06
C ASP A 3 29.16 16.93 -5.82
N GLY A 4 27.83 16.74 -5.79
CA GLY A 4 27.14 16.16 -4.62
C GLY A 4 27.32 14.65 -4.42
N ASN A 5 27.76 13.91 -5.45
CA ASN A 5 27.85 12.46 -5.36
C ASN A 5 29.14 12.01 -4.62
N GLY A 6 30.24 12.74 -4.80
CA GLY A 6 31.52 12.47 -4.14
C GLY A 6 31.47 12.67 -2.63
N SER A 7 30.73 13.67 -2.15
CA SER A 7 30.55 13.92 -0.71
C SER A 7 29.74 12.82 -0.02
N SER A 8 28.74 12.26 -0.68
CA SER A 8 27.92 11.18 -0.12
C SER A 8 28.71 9.88 0.04
N LEU A 9 29.53 9.50 -0.95
CA LEU A 9 30.35 8.30 -0.90
C LEU A 9 31.43 8.40 0.18
N GLN A 10 32.08 9.56 0.30
CA GLN A 10 33.04 9.82 1.38
C GLN A 10 32.39 9.76 2.77
N LEU A 11 31.13 10.19 2.89
CA LEU A 11 30.37 10.04 4.13
C LEU A 11 30.12 8.57 4.47
N TYR A 12 29.67 7.75 3.50
CA TYR A 12 29.47 6.32 3.71
C TYR A 12 30.76 5.59 4.06
N GLU A 13 31.89 6.00 3.49
CA GLU A 13 33.21 5.46 3.81
C GLU A 13 33.64 5.79 5.25
N LYS A 14 33.44 7.04 5.70
CA LYS A 14 33.69 7.40 7.11
C LYS A 14 32.75 6.67 8.07
N LEU A 15 31.48 6.52 7.70
CA LEU A 15 30.47 5.82 8.48
C LEU A 15 30.75 4.32 8.55
N SER A 16 31.22 3.70 7.47
CA SER A 16 31.58 2.28 7.46
C SER A 16 32.79 2.00 8.35
N PHE A 17 33.76 2.91 8.38
CA PHE A 17 34.93 2.80 9.27
C PHE A 17 34.56 3.05 10.74
N SER A 18 33.78 4.09 11.01
CA SER A 18 33.46 4.50 12.39
C SER A 18 32.38 3.63 13.04
N TYR A 19 31.40 3.17 12.25
CA TYR A 19 30.21 2.45 12.72
C TYR A 19 29.78 1.37 11.72
N PRO A 20 30.58 0.29 11.58
CA PRO A 20 30.34 -0.75 10.56
C PRO A 20 28.97 -1.43 10.71
N SER A 21 28.47 -1.58 11.94
CA SER A 21 27.15 -2.19 12.22
C SER A 21 25.97 -1.33 11.76
N LEU A 22 26.13 -0.02 11.62
CA LEU A 22 25.07 0.90 11.21
C LEU A 22 24.94 1.02 9.69
N LEU A 23 25.96 0.64 8.94
CA LEU A 23 25.98 0.81 7.49
C LEU A 23 24.84 0.06 6.80
N GLN A 24 24.64 -1.21 7.17
CA GLN A 24 23.58 -2.04 6.58
C GLN A 24 22.16 -1.55 6.92
N PRO A 25 21.82 -1.26 8.20
CA PRO A 25 20.55 -0.63 8.55
C PRO A 25 20.30 0.70 7.83
N LEU A 26 21.33 1.55 7.70
CA LEU A 26 21.20 2.86 7.06
C LEU A 26 20.88 2.73 5.56
N ILE A 27 21.55 1.81 4.87
CA ILE A 27 21.28 1.48 3.47
C ILE A 27 19.85 0.93 3.31
N HIS A 28 19.44 0.03 4.21
CA HIS A 28 18.11 -0.56 4.19
C HIS A 28 16.99 0.48 4.38
N GLU A 29 17.12 1.35 5.37
CA GLU A 29 16.15 2.41 5.64
C GLU A 29 16.06 3.42 4.49
N ARG A 30 17.21 3.81 3.93
CA ARG A 30 17.26 4.68 2.73
C ARG A 30 16.47 4.06 1.57
N ASP A 31 16.76 2.81 1.23
CA ASP A 31 16.14 2.14 0.07
C ASP A 31 14.64 1.88 0.30
N THR A 32 14.28 1.53 1.54
CA THR A 32 12.88 1.40 1.98
C THR A 32 12.13 2.72 1.87
N HIS A 33 12.74 3.82 2.31
CA HIS A 33 12.13 5.14 2.22
C HIS A 33 11.90 5.58 0.77
N LEU A 34 12.86 5.30 -0.13
CA LEU A 34 12.74 5.58 -1.56
C LEU A 34 11.61 4.78 -2.21
N ALA A 35 11.52 3.48 -1.90
CA ALA A 35 10.43 2.61 -2.35
C ALA A 35 9.07 3.11 -1.84
N TRP A 36 9.01 3.54 -0.58
CA TRP A 36 7.81 4.09 0.05
C TRP A 36 7.32 5.38 -0.60
N SER A 37 8.20 6.32 -0.92
CA SER A 37 7.74 7.56 -1.54
C SER A 37 7.13 7.29 -2.92
N LEU A 38 7.63 6.28 -3.65
CA LEU A 38 7.05 5.84 -4.93
C LEU A 38 5.65 5.24 -4.74
N LYS A 39 5.50 4.32 -3.78
CA LYS A 39 4.22 3.69 -3.44
C LYS A 39 3.19 4.71 -2.95
N ARG A 40 3.62 5.65 -2.10
CA ARG A 40 2.77 6.73 -1.58
C ARG A 40 2.32 7.65 -2.70
N SER A 41 3.20 8.06 -3.60
CA SER A 41 2.84 8.88 -4.77
C SER A 41 1.76 8.20 -5.62
N LYS A 42 1.86 6.87 -5.80
CA LYS A 42 0.85 6.07 -6.50
C LYS A 42 -0.51 6.08 -5.78
N ALA A 43 -0.48 5.86 -4.47
CA ALA A 43 -1.68 5.79 -3.64
C ALA A 43 -2.39 7.16 -3.50
N VAL A 44 -1.63 8.24 -3.36
CA VAL A 44 -2.16 9.60 -3.16
C VAL A 44 -2.72 10.17 -4.46
N ASN A 45 -2.02 9.99 -5.58
CA ASN A 45 -2.42 10.58 -6.86
C ASN A 45 -3.37 9.68 -7.69
N LYS A 46 -3.87 8.57 -7.10
CA LYS A 46 -4.69 7.53 -7.77
C LYS A 46 -4.18 7.14 -9.17
N SER A 47 -2.88 7.23 -9.38
CA SER A 47 -2.26 7.13 -10.69
C SER A 47 -1.89 5.67 -10.99
N LYS A 48 -2.15 5.20 -12.21
CA LYS A 48 -1.81 3.82 -12.60
C LYS A 48 -0.30 3.61 -12.71
N ARG A 49 0.46 4.66 -13.04
CA ARG A 49 1.91 4.64 -13.25
C ARG A 49 2.56 5.82 -12.50
N VAL A 50 3.70 5.55 -11.88
CA VAL A 50 4.53 6.56 -11.19
C VAL A 50 5.96 6.31 -11.61
N VAL A 51 6.69 7.38 -11.91
CA VAL A 51 8.10 7.33 -12.32
C VAL A 51 8.91 8.10 -11.29
N ARG A 52 10.07 7.56 -10.90
CA ARG A 52 11.08 8.25 -10.08
C ARG A 52 12.43 8.07 -10.72
N VAL A 53 13.21 9.15 -10.74
CA VAL A 53 14.62 9.10 -11.16
C VAL A 53 15.45 8.61 -9.97
N ILE A 54 16.19 7.53 -10.16
CA ILE A 54 16.99 6.88 -9.13
C ILE A 54 18.38 6.62 -9.70
N GLY A 55 19.42 6.99 -8.96
CA GLY A 55 20.80 6.67 -9.34
C GLY A 55 21.07 5.17 -9.32
N ARG A 56 21.95 4.69 -10.21
CA ARG A 56 22.26 3.26 -10.41
C ARG A 56 22.59 2.51 -9.11
N GLY A 57 23.34 3.14 -8.20
CA GLY A 57 23.74 2.53 -6.93
C GLY A 57 22.60 2.20 -5.97
N TYR A 58 21.45 2.86 -6.12
CA TYR A 58 20.27 2.66 -5.27
C TYR A 58 19.24 1.72 -5.91
N MET A 59 19.36 1.47 -7.22
CA MET A 59 18.31 0.81 -8.00
C MET A 59 17.98 -0.59 -7.48
N ASN A 60 18.99 -1.40 -7.18
CA ASN A 60 18.77 -2.79 -6.75
C ASN A 60 18.07 -2.86 -5.38
N GLY A 61 18.52 -2.04 -4.42
CA GLY A 61 17.93 -1.99 -3.08
C GLY A 61 16.49 -1.45 -3.11
N VAL A 62 16.21 -0.45 -3.95
CA VAL A 62 14.84 0.08 -4.10
C VAL A 62 13.93 -0.94 -4.78
N ILE A 63 14.37 -1.64 -5.83
CA ILE A 63 13.57 -2.70 -6.48
C ILE A 63 13.28 -3.82 -5.49
N TYR A 64 14.27 -4.22 -4.69
CA TYR A 64 14.09 -5.19 -3.64
C TYR A 64 13.02 -4.74 -2.65
N ALA A 65 13.13 -3.53 -2.07
CA ALA A 65 12.15 -2.99 -1.13
C ALA A 65 10.74 -2.78 -1.72
N ILE A 66 10.63 -2.55 -3.04
CA ILE A 66 9.33 -2.49 -3.72
C ILE A 66 8.71 -3.89 -3.80
N THR A 67 9.50 -4.90 -4.14
CA THR A 67 9.03 -6.26 -4.44
C THR A 67 8.81 -7.09 -3.18
N SER A 68 9.65 -6.91 -2.15
CA SER A 68 9.60 -7.65 -0.89
C SER A 68 8.57 -7.10 0.12
N ASP A 69 8.02 -5.92 -0.15
CA ASP A 69 6.96 -5.35 0.66
C ASP A 69 5.69 -6.22 0.59
N GLN A 70 5.40 -6.92 1.68
CA GLN A 70 4.19 -7.73 1.83
C GLN A 70 2.91 -6.91 2.08
N GLY A 71 2.93 -5.60 1.85
CA GLY A 71 1.77 -4.71 1.97
C GLY A 71 1.44 -4.31 3.41
N ASN A 72 2.22 -4.76 4.41
CA ASN A 72 2.08 -4.36 5.82
C ASN A 72 2.96 -3.14 6.18
N LEU A 73 3.31 -2.31 5.22
CA LEU A 73 4.02 -1.07 5.48
C LEU A 73 3.02 -0.02 6.03
N ARG A 74 2.81 -0.05 7.35
CA ARG A 74 1.83 0.78 8.05
C ARG A 74 2.30 2.23 8.23
N PHE A 75 1.92 3.07 7.27
CA PHE A 75 1.77 4.52 7.47
C PHE A 75 0.69 4.91 8.51
N ARG A 76 -0.02 3.96 9.12
CA ARG A 76 -0.98 4.21 10.23
C ARG A 76 -0.31 4.55 11.57
N GLY A 77 0.98 4.26 11.74
CA GLY A 77 1.72 4.59 12.96
C GLY A 77 2.39 5.97 12.95
N LEU A 78 2.67 6.53 11.76
CA LEU A 78 3.50 7.75 11.61
C LEU A 78 2.77 8.95 11.01
N ALA A 79 1.75 8.73 10.18
CA ALA A 79 0.85 9.79 9.74
C ALA A 79 -0.44 9.64 10.54
N GLY A 80 -0.61 10.49 11.57
CA GLY A 80 -1.72 10.44 12.51
C GLY A 80 -3.06 10.09 11.85
N LYS A 81 -3.83 9.24 12.53
CA LYS A 81 -5.20 8.83 12.19
C LYS A 81 -5.96 10.00 11.53
N LYS A 82 -6.24 9.90 10.24
CA LYS A 82 -7.53 10.36 9.74
C LYS A 82 -8.43 9.14 9.81
N ALA A 83 -9.35 9.19 10.77
CA ALA A 83 -10.33 8.16 11.04
C ALA A 83 -10.93 7.67 9.72
N ARG A 84 -10.65 6.40 9.36
CA ARG A 84 -11.57 5.64 8.52
C ARG A 84 -12.67 5.18 9.46
N GLU A 85 -13.48 6.13 9.87
CA GLU A 85 -14.68 5.91 10.65
C GLU A 85 -15.85 6.08 9.69
N GLY A 86 -16.66 5.01 9.59
CA GLY A 86 -17.98 5.06 8.99
C GLY A 86 -18.09 4.83 7.48
N ASN A 87 -17.85 3.60 6.99
CA ASN A 87 -18.70 3.08 5.90
C ASN A 87 -18.94 1.57 5.98
N SER A 88 -19.03 1.03 7.21
CA SER A 88 -19.62 -0.29 7.43
C SER A 88 -21.09 -0.30 7.02
N ASN A 89 -21.80 0.81 7.20
CA ASN A 89 -23.20 0.95 6.84
C ASN A 89 -23.45 0.69 5.35
N GLY A 90 -22.57 1.14 4.44
CA GLY A 90 -22.72 0.88 3.00
C GLY A 90 -22.61 -0.60 2.62
N PHE A 91 -21.68 -1.33 3.23
CA PHE A 91 -21.52 -2.76 2.97
C PHE A 91 -22.64 -3.58 3.62
N VAL A 92 -22.98 -3.28 4.88
CA VAL A 92 -24.03 -3.98 5.63
C VAL A 92 -25.41 -3.72 5.02
N SER A 93 -25.71 -2.48 4.61
CA SER A 93 -26.98 -2.15 3.94
C SER A 93 -27.12 -2.84 2.59
N ASN A 94 -26.04 -2.98 1.82
CA ASN A 94 -26.08 -3.72 0.56
C ASN A 94 -26.34 -5.22 0.79
N LEU A 95 -25.76 -5.83 1.83
CA LEU A 95 -26.02 -7.23 2.20
C LEU A 95 -27.46 -7.44 2.69
N LEU A 96 -27.98 -6.55 3.53
CA LEU A 96 -29.36 -6.60 3.99
C LEU A 96 -30.34 -6.40 2.82
N LYS A 97 -30.02 -5.49 1.90
CA LYS A 97 -30.84 -5.22 0.72
C LYS A 97 -30.89 -6.41 -0.24
N SER A 98 -29.77 -7.11 -0.46
CA SER A 98 -29.77 -8.34 -1.27
C SER A 98 -30.54 -9.47 -0.58
N LEU A 99 -30.40 -9.62 0.75
CA LEU A 99 -31.09 -10.67 1.49
C LEU A 99 -32.62 -10.50 1.47
N VAL A 100 -33.12 -9.28 1.70
CA VAL A 100 -34.56 -8.97 1.64
C VAL A 100 -35.10 -9.23 0.22
N ARG A 101 -34.37 -8.79 -0.81
CA ARG A 101 -34.77 -9.00 -2.20
C ARG A 101 -34.90 -10.49 -2.53
N ASP A 102 -33.91 -11.30 -2.14
CA ASP A 102 -33.89 -12.72 -2.48
C ASP A 102 -34.98 -13.49 -1.70
N THR A 103 -35.35 -13.02 -0.50
CA THR A 103 -36.48 -13.58 0.28
C THR A 103 -37.83 -13.30 -0.38
N ILE A 104 -38.05 -12.08 -0.88
CA ILE A 104 -39.28 -11.71 -1.60
C ILE A 104 -39.44 -12.55 -2.86
N ILE A 105 -38.36 -12.72 -3.62
CA ILE A 105 -38.38 -13.55 -4.84
C ILE A 105 -38.77 -14.99 -4.51
N GLY A 106 -38.21 -15.56 -3.43
CA GLY A 106 -38.56 -16.90 -2.97
C GLY A 106 -40.05 -17.06 -2.62
N ILE A 107 -40.63 -16.09 -1.91
CA ILE A 107 -42.05 -16.10 -1.53
C ILE A 107 -42.96 -16.01 -2.76
N ILE A 108 -42.64 -15.12 -3.71
CA ILE A 108 -43.42 -14.98 -4.96
C ILE A 108 -43.37 -16.29 -5.76
N LEU A 109 -42.19 -16.89 -5.89
CA LEU A 109 -42.02 -18.17 -6.59
C LEU A 109 -42.81 -19.29 -5.90
N TRP A 110 -42.81 -19.32 -4.57
CA TRP A 110 -43.56 -20.30 -3.78
C TRP A 110 -45.07 -20.19 -4.00
N ILE A 111 -45.61 -18.96 -3.97
CA ILE A 111 -47.03 -18.71 -4.20
C ILE A 111 -47.42 -19.14 -5.63
N LEU A 112 -46.60 -18.78 -6.63
CA LEU A 112 -46.85 -19.18 -8.01
C LEU A 112 -46.80 -20.71 -8.19
N TYR A 113 -45.90 -21.39 -7.49
CA TYR A 113 -45.82 -22.85 -7.49
C TYR A 113 -47.09 -23.50 -6.91
N GLU A 114 -47.62 -22.99 -5.79
CA GLU A 114 -48.87 -23.49 -5.22
C GLU A 114 -50.07 -23.26 -6.15
N GLN A 115 -50.13 -22.12 -6.86
CA GLN A 115 -51.20 -21.86 -7.84
C GLN A 115 -51.14 -22.77 -9.07
N LEU A 116 -49.95 -23.23 -9.48
CA LEU A 116 -49.79 -24.18 -10.58
C LEU A 116 -49.97 -25.65 -10.16
N LYS A 117 -49.89 -25.92 -8.86
CA LYS A 117 -50.07 -27.26 -8.29
C LYS A 117 -51.54 -27.58 -8.01
N GLN A 118 -52.39 -26.56 -7.84
CA GLN A 118 -53.85 -26.68 -7.89
C GLN A 118 -54.34 -26.89 -9.32
#